data_AF-A0A8T3S9P2-F1
#
_entry.id   AF-A0A8T3S9P2-F1
#
_cell.length_a   1.000
_cell.length_b   1.000
_cell.length_c   1.000
_cell.angle_alpha   90.00
_cell.angle_beta   90.00
_cell.angle_gamma   90.00
#
_symmetry.space_group_name_H-M   'P 1'
#
loop_
_entity.id
_entity.type
_entity.pdbx_description
1 polymer ?
#
loop_
_entity_poly.entity_id
_entity_poly.type
_entity_poly.pdbx_seq_one_letter_code
_entity_poly.pdbx_strand_id
1 'polypeptide(L)'
;MTPLRSWAAQRPTIARDGAVWLALLVAALLLAGVGTPRTTQVFCLLLVVATLFVSLRFRIGPAVVVVLLAVGVLMRSAFIGFGQSDVLAVTDMAIDHMLAGGNPYGVGYPGPSSTGAPFAYGPLALLWYLPSTDAQIVERGVSLLILLLLAVRGRPLGLAVYAASSVLLVTASDGSNDTSAGLFLLIALLAAQRSALAGGALLGLAVAFKPYALAWLPPLVVFWGPGAALLGFG
;
A
#
# COMPACT_ATOMS: atom_id res chain seq x y z
N MET A 1 -10.50 5.07 -29.07
CA MET A 1 -9.72 3.98 -28.42
C MET A 1 -10.17 3.86 -26.96
N THR A 2 -10.56 2.68 -26.50
CA THR A 2 -11.10 2.50 -25.14
C THR A 2 -10.01 2.64 -24.05
N PRO A 3 -10.32 3.22 -22.89
CA PRO A 3 -9.35 3.53 -21.82
C PRO A 3 -8.65 2.31 -21.19
N LEU A 4 -9.21 1.11 -21.37
CA LEU A 4 -8.59 -0.17 -20.99
C LEU A 4 -7.46 -0.58 -21.94
N ARG A 5 -7.54 -0.24 -23.24
CA ARG A 5 -6.49 -0.56 -24.22
C ARG A 5 -5.24 0.29 -24.03
N SER A 6 -5.37 1.57 -23.70
CA SER A 6 -4.22 2.43 -23.38
C SER A 6 -3.55 2.06 -22.04
N TRP A 7 -4.33 1.53 -21.08
CA TRP A 7 -3.81 0.97 -19.84
C TRP A 7 -2.94 -0.27 -20.06
N ALA A 8 -3.34 -1.16 -20.97
CA ALA A 8 -2.56 -2.34 -21.35
C ALA A 8 -1.36 -2.01 -22.27
N ALA A 9 -1.45 -0.96 -23.07
CA ALA A 9 -0.42 -0.59 -24.06
C ALA A 9 0.86 0.01 -23.45
N GLN A 10 0.81 0.52 -22.21
CA GLN A 10 1.98 1.03 -21.49
C GLN A 10 2.64 -0.03 -20.58
N ARG A 11 2.61 -1.30 -20.97
CA ARG A 11 3.48 -2.31 -20.33
C ARG A 11 4.91 -1.99 -20.74
N PRO A 12 5.79 -1.51 -19.84
CA PRO A 12 7.20 -1.50 -20.15
C PRO A 12 7.56 -2.94 -20.51
N THR A 13 8.19 -3.15 -21.67
CA THR A 13 8.75 -4.46 -22.02
C THR A 13 9.63 -4.89 -20.85
N ILE A 14 9.16 -5.90 -20.10
CA ILE A 14 9.81 -6.48 -18.91
C ILE A 14 11.22 -7.02 -19.29
N ALA A 15 11.55 -7.02 -20.58
CA ALA A 15 12.83 -7.39 -21.18
C ALA A 15 13.97 -6.37 -21.06
N ARG A 16 13.81 -5.21 -20.38
CA ARG A 16 15.00 -4.39 -20.04
C ARG A 16 15.74 -5.03 -18.87
N ASP A 17 16.68 -5.90 -19.19
CA ASP A 17 17.48 -6.73 -18.27
C ASP A 17 17.95 -5.96 -17.00
N GLY A 18 18.37 -4.70 -17.14
CA GLY A 18 18.82 -3.87 -16.01
C GLY A 18 17.73 -3.53 -14.97
N ALA A 19 16.47 -3.35 -15.35
CA ALA A 19 15.39 -3.04 -14.40
C ALA A 19 15.01 -4.25 -13.54
N VAL A 20 15.15 -5.45 -14.11
CA VAL A 20 14.90 -6.72 -13.43
C VAL A 20 15.99 -6.99 -12.41
N TRP A 21 17.26 -6.83 -12.79
CA TRP A 21 18.39 -6.98 -11.87
C TRP A 21 18.35 -5.96 -10.73
N LEU A 22 18.06 -4.70 -11.03
CA LEU A 22 17.92 -3.66 -10.01
C LEU A 22 16.80 -4.01 -9.02
N ALA A 23 15.65 -4.48 -9.51
CA ALA A 23 14.56 -4.89 -8.63
C ALA A 23 14.95 -6.04 -7.69
N LEU A 24 15.60 -7.08 -8.21
CA LEU A 24 16.07 -8.21 -7.41
C LEU A 24 17.14 -7.80 -6.40
N LEU A 25 18.09 -6.94 -6.80
CA LEU A 25 19.10 -6.40 -5.91
C LEU A 25 18.46 -5.59 -4.78
N VAL A 26 17.53 -4.69 -5.10
CA VAL A 26 16.80 -3.88 -4.11
C VAL A 26 16.00 -4.79 -3.17
N ALA A 27 15.30 -5.80 -3.69
CA ALA A 27 14.59 -6.78 -2.85
C ALA A 27 15.55 -7.51 -1.91
N ALA A 28 16.71 -7.97 -2.41
CA ALA A 28 17.72 -8.65 -1.59
C ALA A 28 18.26 -7.75 -0.48
N LEU A 29 18.57 -6.49 -0.77
CA LEU A 29 19.04 -5.52 0.22
C LEU A 29 17.99 -5.22 1.29
N LEU A 30 16.73 -5.03 0.89
CA LEU A 30 15.62 -4.79 1.83
C LEU A 30 15.34 -6.02 2.71
N LEU A 31 15.43 -7.23 2.14
CA LEU A 31 15.28 -8.49 2.87
C LEU A 31 16.48 -8.81 3.77
N ALA A 32 17.68 -8.32 3.45
CA ALA A 32 18.85 -8.52 4.29
C ALA A 32 18.68 -7.84 5.66
N GLY A 33 18.04 -6.67 5.69
CA GLY A 33 17.57 -5.99 6.91
C GLY A 33 18.64 -5.78 7.99
N VAL A 34 18.20 -5.29 9.15
CA VAL A 34 19.02 -5.17 10.37
C VAL A 34 18.26 -5.85 11.50
N GLY A 35 18.91 -6.74 12.24
CA GLY A 35 18.31 -7.51 13.33
C GLY A 35 18.34 -9.03 13.10
N THR A 36 17.69 -9.80 13.96
CA THR A 36 17.61 -11.25 13.84
C THR A 36 16.64 -11.66 12.74
N PRO A 37 17.11 -12.27 11.64
CA PRO A 37 16.24 -12.57 10.51
C PRO A 37 15.33 -13.75 10.83
N ARG A 38 14.05 -13.62 10.46
CA ARG A 38 13.08 -14.73 10.57
C ARG A 38 13.39 -15.82 9.53
N THR A 39 13.06 -17.06 9.82
CA THR A 39 13.22 -18.18 8.87
C THR A 39 12.58 -17.88 7.50
N THR A 40 11.37 -17.31 7.48
CA THR A 40 10.70 -16.91 6.24
C THR A 40 11.44 -15.82 5.48
N GLN A 41 12.06 -14.87 6.18
CA GLN A 41 12.85 -13.79 5.59
C GLN A 41 14.15 -14.33 4.98
N VAL A 42 14.84 -15.24 5.67
CA VAL A 42 16.03 -15.93 5.15
C VAL A 42 15.67 -16.74 3.91
N PHE A 43 14.57 -17.50 3.95
CA PHE A 43 14.09 -18.26 2.80
C PHE A 43 13.78 -17.34 1.61
N CYS A 44 13.05 -16.24 1.82
CA CYS A 44 12.74 -15.27 0.77
C CYS A 44 14.01 -14.60 0.22
N LEU A 45 14.98 -14.28 1.07
CA LEU A 45 16.26 -13.72 0.65
C LEU A 45 17.02 -14.70 -0.26
N LEU A 46 17.15 -15.96 0.16
CA LEU A 46 17.79 -17.00 -0.64
C LEU A 46 17.08 -17.19 -1.99
N LEU A 47 15.75 -17.18 -2.00
CA LEU A 47 14.96 -17.27 -3.22
C LEU A 47 15.21 -16.09 -4.17
N VAL A 48 15.24 -14.85 -3.66
CA VAL A 48 15.53 -13.65 -4.44
C VAL A 48 16.96 -13.67 -4.98
N VAL A 49 17.94 -14.05 -4.16
CA VAL A 49 19.36 -14.15 -4.55
C VAL A 49 19.56 -15.23 -5.61
N ALA A 50 18.97 -16.42 -5.45
CA ALA A 50 19.00 -17.47 -6.46
C ALA A 50 18.38 -17.00 -7.78
N THR A 51 17.24 -16.30 -7.69
CA THR A 51 16.57 -15.72 -8.87
C THR A 51 17.45 -14.67 -9.55
N LEU A 52 18.18 -13.84 -8.79
CA LEU A 52 19.16 -12.90 -9.33
C LEU A 52 20.25 -13.63 -10.11
N PHE A 53 20.89 -14.65 -9.54
CA PHE A 53 21.92 -15.43 -10.23
C PHE A 53 21.41 -16.08 -11.53
N VAL A 54 20.22 -16.68 -11.51
CA VAL A 54 19.60 -17.24 -12.73
C VAL A 54 19.35 -16.14 -13.76
N SER A 55 18.90 -14.97 -13.33
CA SER A 55 18.61 -13.83 -14.21
C SER A 55 19.85 -13.20 -14.86
N LEU A 56 21.05 -13.42 -14.32
CA LEU A 56 22.31 -12.99 -14.94
C LEU A 56 22.63 -13.82 -16.19
N ARG A 57 22.18 -15.07 -16.24
CA ARG A 57 22.44 -16.00 -17.36
C ARG A 57 21.27 -16.12 -18.33
N PHE A 58 20.05 -15.97 -17.82
CA PHE A 58 18.80 -16.22 -18.56
C PHE A 58 17.84 -15.03 -18.44
N ARG A 59 17.10 -14.74 -19.52
CA ARG A 59 16.07 -13.69 -19.52
C ARG A 59 14.77 -14.22 -18.91
N ILE A 60 14.65 -14.09 -17.59
CA ILE A 60 13.51 -14.62 -16.82
C ILE A 60 12.58 -13.53 -16.26
N GLY A 61 12.48 -12.38 -16.93
CA GLY A 61 11.72 -11.21 -16.44
C GLY A 61 10.31 -11.51 -15.91
N PRO A 62 9.45 -12.27 -16.62
CA PRO A 62 8.14 -12.65 -16.09
C PRO A 62 8.21 -13.53 -14.83
N ALA A 63 9.17 -14.45 -14.76
CA ALA A 63 9.36 -15.29 -13.58
C ALA A 63 9.81 -14.46 -12.37
N VAL A 64 10.60 -13.41 -12.58
CA VAL A 64 10.99 -12.47 -11.51
C VAL A 64 9.77 -11.78 -10.90
N VAL A 65 8.79 -11.38 -11.72
CA VAL A 65 7.53 -10.80 -11.21
C VAL A 65 6.78 -11.82 -10.35
N VAL A 66 6.70 -13.08 -10.78
CA VAL A 66 6.06 -14.16 -10.02
C VAL A 66 6.79 -14.42 -8.69
N VAL A 67 8.12 -14.47 -8.71
CA VAL A 67 8.93 -14.65 -7.49
C VAL A 67 8.73 -13.50 -6.52
N LEU A 68 8.82 -12.25 -6.99
CA LEU A 68 8.62 -11.07 -6.14
C LEU A 68 7.19 -11.00 -5.56
N LEU A 69 6.18 -11.40 -6.35
CA LEU A 69 4.80 -11.51 -5.86
C LEU A 69 4.71 -12.58 -4.75
N ALA A 70 5.25 -13.78 -4.98
CA ALA A 70 5.24 -14.86 -4.00
C ALA A 70 5.98 -14.47 -2.71
N VAL A 71 7.15 -13.84 -2.82
CA VAL A 71 7.90 -13.28 -1.69
C VAL A 71 7.05 -12.28 -0.92
N GLY A 72 6.40 -11.33 -1.61
CA GLY A 72 5.56 -10.33 -0.96
C GLY A 72 4.36 -10.93 -0.21
N VAL A 73 3.76 -12.01 -0.73
CA VAL A 73 2.68 -12.75 -0.06
C VAL A 73 3.22 -13.49 1.17
N LEU A 74 4.32 -14.24 1.02
CA LEU A 74 4.94 -14.99 2.12
C LEU A 74 5.38 -14.06 3.26
N MET A 75 6.00 -12.93 2.93
CA MET A 75 6.43 -11.96 3.93
C MET A 75 5.24 -11.34 4.67
N ARG A 76 4.13 -11.03 4.00
CA ARG A 76 2.91 -10.54 4.68
C ARG A 76 2.35 -11.59 5.63
N SER A 77 2.33 -12.87 5.22
CA SER A 77 1.88 -13.95 6.10
C SER A 77 2.77 -14.10 7.35
N ALA A 78 4.08 -13.91 7.19
CA ALA A 78 5.04 -13.98 8.29
C ALA A 78 4.97 -12.81 9.27
N PHE A 79 4.30 -11.71 8.90
CA PHE A 79 4.14 -10.51 9.71
C PHE A 79 2.74 -10.37 10.34
N ILE A 80 1.86 -11.36 10.15
CA ILE A 80 0.54 -11.37 10.80
C ILE A 80 0.70 -11.24 12.32
N GLY A 81 0.00 -10.26 12.91
CA GLY A 81 0.03 -9.97 14.34
C GLY A 81 1.29 -9.23 14.81
N PHE A 82 2.06 -8.65 13.90
CA PHE A 82 3.25 -7.88 14.24
C PHE A 82 2.97 -6.38 14.25
N GLY A 83 3.44 -5.71 15.32
CA GLY A 83 3.13 -4.31 15.60
C GLY A 83 1.84 -4.17 16.41
N GLN A 84 1.72 -3.07 17.16
CA GLN A 84 0.52 -2.76 17.95
C GLN A 84 0.14 -1.30 17.70
N SER A 85 -1.02 -1.13 17.07
CA SER A 85 -1.70 0.14 16.91
C SER A 85 -3.17 -0.07 17.22
N ASP A 86 -3.73 0.85 18.00
CA ASP A 86 -5.15 0.83 18.37
C ASP A 86 -6.05 1.33 17.25
N VAL A 87 -5.49 1.83 16.15
CA VAL A 87 -6.23 2.57 15.12
C VAL A 87 -7.38 1.75 14.54
N LEU A 88 -7.11 0.52 14.08
CA LEU A 88 -8.17 -0.32 13.50
C LEU A 88 -9.16 -0.82 14.56
N ALA A 89 -8.70 -1.14 15.77
CA ALA A 89 -9.58 -1.53 16.88
C ALA A 89 -10.55 -0.40 17.29
N VAL A 90 -10.04 0.83 17.40
CA VAL A 90 -10.82 2.05 17.62
C VAL A 90 -11.79 2.30 16.47
N THR A 91 -11.37 2.01 15.23
CA THR A 91 -12.23 2.15 14.05
C THR A 91 -13.39 1.16 14.07
N ASP A 92 -13.15 -0.11 14.40
CA ASP A 92 -14.21 -1.14 14.52
C ASP A 92 -15.22 -0.75 15.60
N MET A 93 -14.76 -0.32 16.78
CA MET A 93 -15.66 0.13 17.85
C MET A 93 -16.42 1.42 17.51
N ALA A 94 -15.81 2.34 16.77
CA ALA A 94 -16.48 3.54 16.31
C ALA A 94 -17.58 3.21 15.29
N ILE A 95 -17.34 2.23 14.41
CA ILE A 95 -18.35 1.71 13.50
C ILE A 95 -19.50 1.08 14.29
N ASP A 96 -19.21 0.22 15.26
CA ASP A 96 -20.24 -0.42 16.09
C ASP A 96 -21.08 0.62 16.85
N HIS A 97 -20.44 1.65 17.42
CA HIS A 97 -21.11 2.73 18.11
C HIS A 97 -22.03 3.52 17.18
N MET A 98 -21.56 3.83 15.96
CA MET A 98 -22.36 4.48 14.92
C MET A 98 -23.56 3.62 14.49
N LEU A 99 -23.34 2.32 14.28
CA LEU A 99 -24.39 1.37 13.89
C LEU A 99 -25.44 1.17 15.00
N ALA A 100 -25.05 1.35 16.26
CA ALA A 100 -25.97 1.40 17.40
C ALA A 100 -26.75 2.73 17.53
N GLY A 101 -26.54 3.68 16.61
CA GLY A 101 -27.19 4.99 16.59
C GLY A 101 -26.46 6.09 17.37
N GLY A 102 -25.24 5.81 17.84
CA GLY A 102 -24.38 6.76 18.54
C GLY A 102 -23.58 7.69 17.59
N ASN A 103 -22.93 8.69 18.16
CA ASN A 103 -22.00 9.55 17.42
C ASN A 103 -20.57 8.99 17.58
N PRO A 104 -19.90 8.56 16.50
CA PRO A 104 -18.58 7.96 16.61
C PRO A 104 -17.48 8.96 17.07
N TYR A 105 -17.77 10.26 17.03
CA TYR A 105 -16.84 11.34 17.33
C TYR A 105 -17.02 11.93 18.72
N GLY A 106 -15.91 12.41 19.32
CA GLY A 106 -15.93 13.08 20.62
C GLY A 106 -16.06 12.14 21.81
N VAL A 107 -15.98 10.83 21.58
CA VAL A 107 -15.97 9.77 22.60
C VAL A 107 -14.63 9.02 22.59
N GLY A 108 -14.26 8.44 23.72
CA GLY A 108 -13.05 7.64 23.86
C GLY A 108 -13.35 6.14 23.82
N TYR A 109 -12.57 5.39 23.04
CA TYR A 109 -12.72 3.95 22.88
C TYR A 109 -11.61 3.18 23.61
N PRO A 110 -11.89 1.98 24.14
CA PRO A 110 -10.88 1.13 24.76
C PRO A 110 -10.01 0.43 23.71
N GLY A 111 -8.77 0.88 23.52
CA GLY A 111 -7.78 0.25 22.66
C GLY A 111 -6.86 -0.73 23.42
N PRO A 112 -6.24 -1.70 22.71
CA PRO A 112 -5.21 -2.57 23.26
C PRO A 112 -4.06 -1.86 24.01
N SER A 113 -3.66 -0.68 23.54
CA SER A 113 -2.54 0.10 24.10
C SER A 113 -2.96 1.35 24.88
N SER A 114 -4.22 1.79 24.77
CA SER A 114 -4.74 2.99 25.41
C SER A 114 -6.23 2.92 25.72
N THR A 115 -6.62 3.25 26.95
CA THR A 115 -8.04 3.41 27.31
C THR A 115 -8.50 4.82 27.00
N GLY A 116 -9.54 4.96 26.17
CA GLY A 116 -10.16 6.26 25.85
C GLY A 116 -9.61 6.95 24.60
N ALA A 117 -9.02 6.20 23.66
CA ALA A 117 -8.51 6.76 22.41
C ALA A 117 -9.67 7.30 21.54
N PRO A 118 -9.60 8.54 21.04
CA PRO A 118 -10.65 9.07 20.18
C PRO A 118 -10.52 8.51 18.76
N PHE A 119 -11.66 8.38 18.07
CA PHE A 119 -11.65 8.16 16.62
C PHE A 119 -11.24 9.46 15.90
N ALA A 120 -10.03 9.49 15.34
CA ALA A 120 -9.40 10.70 14.82
C ALA A 120 -9.46 10.85 13.29
N TYR A 121 -10.27 10.05 12.60
CA TYR A 121 -10.32 9.99 11.13
C TYR A 121 -11.64 10.54 10.57
N GLY A 122 -11.64 10.95 9.31
CA GLY A 122 -12.85 11.46 8.66
C GLY A 122 -13.91 10.36 8.40
N PRO A 123 -15.14 10.74 8.03
CA PRO A 123 -16.24 9.79 7.77
C PRO A 123 -15.91 8.77 6.68
N LEU A 124 -15.02 9.12 5.74
CA LEU A 124 -14.59 8.20 4.70
C LEU A 124 -13.88 6.96 5.25
N ALA A 125 -13.14 7.09 6.36
CA ALA A 125 -12.52 5.94 7.01
C ALA A 125 -13.58 4.97 7.56
N LEU A 126 -14.63 5.48 8.20
CA LEU A 126 -15.75 4.65 8.66
C LEU A 126 -16.39 3.92 7.48
N LEU A 127 -16.74 4.63 6.41
CA LEU A 127 -17.36 4.04 5.21
C LEU A 127 -16.48 2.97 4.54
N TRP A 128 -15.16 3.17 4.56
CA TRP A 128 -14.21 2.24 3.95
C TRP A 128 -14.15 0.90 4.69
N TYR A 129 -14.18 0.93 6.02
CA TYR A 129 -14.11 -0.29 6.84
C TYR A 129 -15.48 -0.89 7.18
N LEU A 130 -16.58 -0.11 7.06
CA LEU A 130 -17.95 -0.52 7.36
C LEU A 130 -18.36 -1.90 6.83
N PRO A 131 -17.96 -2.33 5.61
CA PRO A 131 -18.36 -3.64 5.10
C PRO A 131 -17.70 -4.83 5.81
N SER A 132 -16.68 -4.60 6.64
CA SER A 132 -15.93 -5.64 7.34
C SER A 132 -16.28 -5.65 8.82
N THR A 133 -16.34 -6.84 9.41
CA THR A 133 -16.42 -7.03 10.86
C THR A 133 -15.05 -6.92 11.54
N ASP A 134 -13.98 -6.82 10.76
CA ASP A 134 -12.60 -6.69 11.21
C ASP A 134 -11.84 -5.82 10.21
N ALA A 135 -11.52 -4.59 10.59
CA ALA A 135 -10.80 -3.66 9.73
C ALA A 135 -9.37 -4.14 9.39
N GLN A 136 -8.77 -5.03 10.18
CA GLN A 136 -7.47 -5.63 9.88
C GLN A 136 -7.50 -6.51 8.63
N ILE A 137 -8.62 -7.19 8.38
CA ILE A 137 -8.80 -8.00 7.16
C ILE A 137 -8.77 -7.10 5.93
N VAL A 138 -9.38 -5.91 6.03
CA VAL A 138 -9.37 -4.92 4.94
C VAL A 138 -7.95 -4.46 4.64
N GLU A 139 -7.15 -4.07 5.65
CA GLU A 139 -5.76 -3.63 5.44
C GLU A 139 -4.89 -4.72 4.79
N ARG A 140 -5.02 -5.96 5.26
CA ARG A 140 -4.30 -7.10 4.67
C ARG A 140 -4.73 -7.32 3.22
N GLY A 141 -6.04 -7.26 2.94
CA GLY A 141 -6.59 -7.37 1.60
C GLY A 141 -6.09 -6.27 0.66
N VAL A 142 -6.07 -5.02 1.14
CA VAL A 142 -5.55 -3.87 0.38
C VAL A 142 -4.06 -4.00 0.10
N SER A 143 -3.28 -4.48 1.08
CA SER A 143 -1.85 -4.73 0.90
C SER A 143 -1.60 -5.78 -0.20
N LEU A 144 -2.37 -6.88 -0.21
CA LEU A 144 -2.29 -7.88 -1.27
C LEU A 144 -2.76 -7.34 -2.62
N LEU A 145 -3.79 -6.49 -2.63
CA LEU A 145 -4.28 -5.84 -3.84
C LEU A 145 -3.22 -4.92 -4.47
N ILE A 146 -2.56 -4.06 -3.69
CA ILE A 146 -1.48 -3.19 -4.20
C ILE A 146 -0.35 -4.06 -4.76
N LEU A 147 0.05 -5.11 -4.05
CA LEU A 147 1.08 -6.05 -4.50
C LEU A 147 0.72 -6.68 -5.85
N LEU A 148 -0.53 -7.16 -5.99
CA LEU A 148 -1.04 -7.72 -7.24
C LEU A 148 -1.08 -6.68 -8.37
N LEU A 149 -1.54 -5.46 -8.09
CA LEU A 149 -1.58 -4.38 -9.08
C LEU A 149 -0.18 -4.04 -9.60
N LEU A 150 0.83 -4.00 -8.74
CA LEU A 150 2.23 -3.76 -9.12
C LEU A 150 2.79 -4.91 -9.98
N ALA A 151 2.44 -6.15 -9.64
CA ALA A 151 2.82 -7.33 -10.41
C ALA A 151 2.19 -7.33 -11.81
N VAL A 152 0.87 -7.12 -11.91
CA VAL A 152 0.14 -7.07 -13.18
C VAL A 152 0.61 -5.91 -14.07
N ARG A 153 1.00 -4.78 -13.46
CA ARG A 153 1.59 -3.64 -14.18
C ARG A 153 3.00 -3.92 -14.74
N GLY A 154 3.65 -5.02 -14.32
CA GLY A 154 5.00 -5.36 -14.75
C GLY A 154 6.03 -4.32 -14.30
N ARG A 155 5.88 -3.76 -13.10
CA ARG A 155 6.79 -2.76 -12.51
C ARG A 155 7.69 -3.45 -11.48
N PRO A 156 8.77 -4.14 -11.90
CA PRO A 156 9.52 -5.03 -11.01
C PRO A 156 10.15 -4.28 -9.84
N LEU A 157 10.64 -3.05 -10.04
CA LEU A 157 11.23 -2.27 -8.97
C LEU A 157 10.22 -1.85 -7.90
N GLY A 158 9.05 -1.33 -8.32
CA GLY A 158 7.98 -0.98 -7.38
C GLY A 158 7.46 -2.21 -6.64
N LEU A 159 7.32 -3.33 -7.35
CA LEU A 159 6.95 -4.61 -6.74
C LEU A 159 8.00 -5.08 -5.73
N ALA A 160 9.29 -5.00 -6.05
CA ALA A 160 10.37 -5.37 -5.15
C ALA A 160 10.36 -4.55 -3.85
N VAL A 161 10.25 -3.22 -3.95
CA VAL A 161 10.16 -2.34 -2.78
C VAL A 161 8.93 -2.69 -1.94
N TYR A 162 7.77 -2.86 -2.57
CA TYR A 162 6.52 -3.14 -1.86
C TYR A 162 6.45 -4.58 -1.28
N ALA A 163 7.17 -5.53 -1.87
CA ALA A 163 7.27 -6.91 -1.40
C ALA A 163 8.22 -7.06 -0.21
N ALA A 164 9.33 -6.31 -0.20
CA ALA A 164 10.46 -6.55 0.70
C ALA A 164 10.67 -5.47 1.78
N SER A 165 10.09 -4.27 1.63
CA SER A 165 10.26 -3.20 2.62
C SER A 165 9.64 -3.58 3.96
N SER A 166 10.46 -3.63 5.01
CA SER A 166 10.01 -3.93 6.37
C SER A 166 8.94 -2.96 6.85
N VAL A 167 9.09 -1.67 6.56
CA VAL A 167 8.10 -0.64 6.94
C VAL A 167 6.73 -0.97 6.34
N LEU A 168 6.68 -1.32 5.05
CA LEU A 168 5.40 -1.62 4.36
C LEU A 168 4.79 -2.96 4.79
N LEU A 169 5.62 -3.91 5.23
CA LEU A 169 5.17 -5.19 5.78
C LEU A 169 4.58 -5.01 7.19
N VAL A 170 5.22 -4.17 8.01
CA VAL A 170 4.75 -3.83 9.37
C VAL A 170 3.45 -3.05 9.30
N THR A 171 3.37 -1.97 8.51
CA THR A 171 2.17 -1.12 8.42
C THR A 171 0.96 -1.82 7.80
N ALA A 172 1.15 -2.99 7.17
CA ALA A 172 0.05 -3.82 6.68
C ALA A 172 -0.50 -4.77 7.76
N SER A 173 0.18 -4.88 8.91
CA SER A 173 -0.05 -5.91 9.92
C SER A 173 -0.16 -5.39 11.34
N ASP A 174 0.23 -4.14 11.59
CA ASP A 174 0.37 -3.53 12.92
C ASP A 174 -0.93 -2.92 13.48
N GLY A 175 -2.01 -2.94 12.72
CA GLY A 175 -3.28 -2.34 13.13
C GLY A 175 -3.37 -0.85 12.82
N SER A 176 -2.48 -0.31 11.99
CA SER A 176 -2.62 1.01 11.37
C SER A 176 -3.45 0.95 10.09
N ASN A 177 -4.01 2.09 9.67
CA ASN A 177 -4.70 2.27 8.38
C ASN A 177 -3.80 2.86 7.28
N ASP A 178 -2.47 2.74 7.41
CA ASP A 178 -1.51 3.31 6.47
C ASP A 178 -1.56 2.66 5.09
N THR A 179 -1.96 1.38 5.00
CA THR A 179 -1.98 0.66 3.73
C THR A 179 -3.16 1.10 2.86
N SER A 180 -4.35 1.26 3.43
CA SER A 180 -5.49 1.88 2.72
C SER A 180 -5.26 3.33 2.36
N ALA A 181 -4.68 4.14 3.26
CA ALA A 181 -4.30 5.51 2.93
C ALA A 181 -3.30 5.56 1.76
N GLY A 182 -2.34 4.64 1.74
CA GLY A 182 -1.42 4.44 0.62
C GLY A 182 -2.11 4.06 -0.69
N LEU A 183 -3.17 3.22 -0.65
CA LEU A 183 -3.98 2.89 -1.83
C LEU A 183 -4.68 4.12 -2.40
N PHE A 184 -5.37 4.91 -1.56
CA PHE A 184 -6.04 6.14 -2.00
C PHE A 184 -5.06 7.11 -2.65
N LEU A 185 -3.89 7.29 -2.03
CA LEU A 185 -2.83 8.13 -2.57
C LEU A 185 -2.31 7.61 -3.92
N LEU A 186 -2.08 6.30 -4.04
CA LEU A 186 -1.65 5.69 -5.30
C LEU A 186 -2.69 5.93 -6.40
N ILE A 187 -3.98 5.75 -6.11
CA ILE A 187 -5.08 6.00 -7.05
C ILE A 187 -5.09 7.48 -7.48
N ALA A 188 -4.94 8.41 -6.54
CA ALA A 188 -4.88 9.85 -6.83
C ALA A 188 -3.72 10.20 -7.77
N LEU A 189 -2.52 9.71 -7.49
CA LEU A 189 -1.35 9.95 -8.33
C LEU A 189 -1.47 9.30 -9.72
N LEU A 190 -2.08 8.12 -9.81
CA LEU A 190 -2.35 7.47 -11.10
C LEU A 190 -3.41 8.21 -11.92
N ALA A 191 -4.41 8.79 -11.26
CA ALA A 191 -5.42 9.62 -11.92
C ALA A 191 -4.84 10.96 -12.40
N ALA A 192 -3.93 11.57 -11.62
CA ALA A 192 -3.24 12.80 -11.98
C ALA A 192 -2.51 12.69 -13.33
N GLN A 193 -1.92 11.52 -13.62
CA GLN A 193 -1.27 11.25 -14.92
C GLN A 193 -2.20 11.39 -16.14
N ARG A 194 -3.52 11.31 -15.93
CA ARG A 194 -4.52 11.45 -17.00
C ARG A 194 -5.27 12.77 -16.91
N SER A 195 -5.53 13.26 -15.69
CA SER A 195 -6.23 14.51 -15.44
C SER A 195 -5.80 15.06 -14.09
N ALA A 196 -5.20 16.25 -14.10
CA ALA A 196 -4.80 16.99 -12.91
C ALA A 196 -5.98 17.17 -11.94
N LEU A 197 -7.17 17.50 -12.48
CA LEU A 197 -8.41 17.68 -11.74
C LEU A 197 -8.87 16.40 -11.04
N ALA A 198 -8.84 15.27 -11.75
CA ALA A 198 -9.22 13.98 -11.18
C ALA A 198 -8.23 13.55 -10.07
N GLY A 199 -6.93 13.75 -10.31
CA GLY A 199 -5.90 13.51 -9.30
C GLY A 199 -6.10 14.36 -8.05
N GLY A 200 -6.45 15.64 -8.23
CA GLY A 200 -6.80 16.57 -7.17
C GLY A 200 -7.98 16.15 -6.32
N ALA A 201 -9.10 15.82 -6.97
CA ALA A 201 -10.30 15.35 -6.27
C ALA A 201 -10.04 14.05 -5.48
N LEU A 202 -9.31 13.10 -6.07
CA LEU A 202 -8.95 11.84 -5.41
C LEU A 202 -7.93 12.04 -4.30
N LEU A 203 -7.03 13.04 -4.40
CA LEU A 203 -6.15 13.43 -3.31
C LEU A 203 -6.98 14.01 -2.14
N GLY A 204 -8.01 14.80 -2.42
CA GLY A 204 -8.96 15.27 -1.42
C GLY A 204 -9.63 14.11 -0.66
N LEU A 205 -10.03 13.05 -1.37
CA LEU A 205 -10.53 11.82 -0.72
C LEU A 205 -9.44 11.14 0.13
N ALA A 206 -8.20 11.04 -0.36
CA ALA A 206 -7.10 10.49 0.41
C ALA A 206 -6.85 11.29 1.71
N VAL A 207 -6.96 12.62 1.66
CA VAL A 207 -6.85 13.51 2.82
C VAL A 207 -8.02 13.31 3.80
N ALA A 208 -9.24 13.19 3.28
CA ALA A 208 -10.42 12.90 4.09
C ALA A 208 -10.34 11.54 4.79
N PHE A 209 -9.66 10.57 4.18
CA PHE A 209 -9.34 9.29 4.81
C PHE A 209 -8.23 9.45 5.86
N LYS A 210 -7.11 10.09 5.50
CA LYS A 210 -5.97 10.31 6.39
C LYS A 210 -5.23 11.63 6.10
N PRO A 211 -5.17 12.58 7.06
CA PRO A 211 -4.69 13.94 6.80
C PRO A 211 -3.25 14.06 6.28
N TYR A 212 -2.36 13.11 6.60
CA TYR A 212 -0.97 13.18 6.11
C TYR A 212 -0.89 13.15 4.57
N ALA A 213 -1.92 12.64 3.88
CA ALA A 213 -1.96 12.64 2.42
C ALA A 213 -1.85 14.06 1.84
N LEU A 214 -2.17 15.10 2.63
CA LEU A 214 -2.04 16.50 2.23
C LEU A 214 -0.59 16.88 1.90
N ALA A 215 0.39 16.18 2.47
CA ALA A 215 1.81 16.36 2.14
C ALA A 215 2.11 16.13 0.65
N TRP A 216 1.21 15.48 -0.09
CA TRP A 216 1.34 15.25 -1.54
C TRP A 216 0.71 16.34 -2.41
N LEU A 217 0.07 17.36 -1.81
CA LEU A 217 -0.46 18.51 -2.55
C LEU A 217 0.65 19.33 -3.24
N PRO A 218 1.78 19.69 -2.59
CA PRO A 218 2.83 20.43 -3.28
C PRO A 218 3.43 19.67 -4.49
N PRO A 219 3.79 18.37 -4.38
CA PRO A 219 4.17 17.59 -5.55
C PRO A 219 3.09 17.57 -6.64
N LEU A 220 1.82 17.41 -6.26
CA LEU A 220 0.72 17.39 -7.23
C LEU A 220 0.65 18.71 -8.03
N VAL A 221 0.74 19.85 -7.35
CA VAL A 221 0.72 21.18 -7.97
C VAL A 221 1.95 21.41 -8.84
N VAL A 222 3.14 21.01 -8.38
CA VAL A 222 4.39 21.19 -9.12
C VAL A 222 4.39 20.38 -10.42
N PHE A 223 3.93 19.13 -10.38
CA PHE A 223 4.03 18.23 -11.53
C PHE A 223 2.80 18.25 -12.46
N TRP A 224 1.61 18.62 -11.96
CA TRP A 224 0.36 18.62 -12.74
C TRP A 224 -0.37 19.97 -12.78
N GLY A 225 0.23 21.03 -12.20
CA GLY A 225 -0.25 22.40 -12.26
C GLY A 225 -1.28 22.76 -11.17
N PRO A 226 -1.56 24.06 -11.01
CA PRO A 226 -2.44 24.57 -9.94
C PRO A 226 -3.89 24.13 -10.07
N GLY A 227 -4.33 23.78 -11.29
CA GLY A 227 -5.67 23.23 -11.53
C GLY A 227 -5.96 21.96 -10.72
N ALA A 228 -4.93 21.20 -10.32
CA ALA A 228 -5.08 20.04 -9.46
C ALA A 228 -5.55 20.38 -8.03
N ALA A 229 -5.34 21.60 -7.56
CA ALA A 229 -5.76 22.00 -6.21
C ALA A 229 -7.23 22.42 -6.13
N LEU A 230 -7.86 22.80 -7.26
CA LEU A 230 -9.13 23.52 -7.29
C LEU A 230 -10.37 22.70 -6.90
N LEU A 231 -10.37 21.38 -7.10
CA LEU A 231 -11.54 20.52 -6.80
C LEU A 231 -11.42 19.73 -5.50
N GLY A 232 -10.20 19.49 -5.03
CA GLY A 232 -9.98 18.73 -3.79
C GLY A 232 -9.91 19.61 -2.54
N PHE A 233 -9.62 20.91 -2.72
CA PHE A 233 -9.28 21.85 -1.64
C PHE A 233 -9.83 23.27 -1.89
N GLY A 234 -10.72 23.43 -2.86
CA GLY A 234 -11.40 24.69 -3.19
C GLY A 234 -12.74 24.85 -2.48
#